data_AF-A0A3P4B7R4-F1
#
_entry.id   AF-A0A3P4B7R4-F1
#
_cell.length_a   1.000
_cell.length_b   1.000
_cell.length_c   1.000
_cell.angle_alpha   90.00
_cell.angle_beta   90.00
_cell.angle_gamma   90.00
#
_symmetry.space_group_name_H-M   'P 1'
#
loop_
_entity.id
_entity.type
_entity.pdbx_description
1 polymer ?
#
loop_
_entity_poly.entity_id
_entity_poly.type
_entity_poly.pdbx_seq_one_letter_code
_entity_poly.pdbx_strand_id
1 'polypeptide(L)'
;MNLTSMPGFGDEATWPPYSGHPNDPRADDDGPSDSAIGDRAAELMETPGFTPFDPQNLCEALCEADDQAVTRLADLLREGDTAAAGQALEKLTRDYWEAAARSEAERQINKEAENHPCAGCSSRRCSSCDA
;
A
#
# COMPACT_ATOMS: atom_id res chain seq x y z
N MET A 1 12.41 -18.77 -51.16
CA MET A 1 11.32 -19.44 -50.41
C MET A 1 11.28 -18.76 -49.05
N ASN A 2 10.30 -17.87 -48.82
CA ASN A 2 10.14 -17.19 -47.54
C ASN A 2 9.34 -18.11 -46.61
N LEU A 3 9.98 -18.58 -45.54
CA LEU A 3 9.33 -19.25 -44.43
C LEU A 3 8.67 -18.18 -43.56
N THR A 4 7.40 -17.89 -43.82
CA THR A 4 6.59 -17.09 -42.91
C THR A 4 6.38 -17.90 -41.64
N SER A 5 7.08 -17.55 -40.55
CA SER A 5 6.79 -18.06 -39.21
C SER A 5 5.31 -17.82 -38.92
N MET A 6 4.54 -18.89 -38.79
CA MET A 6 3.19 -18.78 -38.25
C MET A 6 3.33 -18.47 -36.76
N PRO A 7 2.62 -17.46 -36.23
CA PRO A 7 2.73 -17.11 -34.83
C PRO A 7 2.23 -18.27 -33.95
N GLY A 8 3.03 -18.65 -32.96
CA GLY A 8 2.77 -19.74 -32.04
C GLY A 8 1.89 -19.33 -30.87
N PHE A 9 1.39 -20.31 -30.11
CA PHE A 9 0.70 -20.06 -28.84
C PHE A 9 1.62 -19.26 -27.91
N GLY A 10 1.24 -18.00 -27.62
CA GLY A 10 2.04 -17.06 -26.83
C GLY A 10 2.52 -15.84 -27.60
N ASP A 11 2.44 -15.81 -28.93
CA ASP A 11 2.77 -14.62 -29.71
C ASP A 11 1.68 -13.55 -29.57
N GLU A 12 2.09 -12.30 -29.36
CA GLU A 12 1.23 -11.14 -29.11
C GLU A 12 0.17 -10.93 -30.20
N ALA A 13 0.49 -11.32 -31.45
CA ALA A 13 -0.40 -11.28 -32.61
C ALA A 13 -1.56 -12.31 -32.57
N THR A 14 -1.49 -13.30 -31.67
CA THR A 14 -2.53 -14.33 -31.47
C THR A 14 -3.38 -14.08 -30.24
N TRP A 15 -3.05 -13.04 -29.48
CA TRP A 15 -3.78 -12.72 -28.27
C TRP A 15 -5.16 -12.15 -28.61
N PRO A 16 -6.20 -12.47 -27.82
CA PRO A 16 -7.47 -11.79 -27.95
C PRO A 16 -7.27 -10.27 -27.79
N PRO A 17 -8.13 -9.45 -28.43
CA PRO A 17 -8.13 -8.01 -28.22
C PRO A 17 -8.06 -7.70 -26.73
N TYR A 18 -7.24 -6.73 -26.35
CA TYR A 18 -7.12 -6.31 -24.96
C TYR A 18 -8.51 -5.99 -24.42
N SER A 19 -8.92 -6.75 -23.40
CA SER A 19 -10.29 -6.70 -22.88
C SER A 19 -10.47 -5.57 -21.86
N GLY A 20 -9.37 -4.92 -21.44
CA GLY A 20 -9.38 -3.95 -20.34
C GLY A 20 -9.81 -4.57 -19.01
N HIS A 21 -9.79 -5.90 -18.90
CA HIS A 21 -10.24 -6.59 -17.70
C HIS A 21 -9.18 -6.45 -16.60
N PRO A 22 -9.56 -6.15 -15.33
CA PRO A 22 -8.60 -5.97 -14.24
C PRO A 22 -7.70 -7.19 -13.97
N ASN A 23 -8.15 -8.39 -14.34
CA ASN A 23 -7.33 -9.62 -14.28
C ASN A 23 -6.62 -9.96 -15.62
N ASP A 24 -6.58 -9.06 -16.60
CA ASP A 24 -5.75 -9.25 -17.79
C ASP A 24 -4.28 -8.99 -17.38
N PRO A 25 -3.35 -9.94 -17.55
CA PRO A 25 -1.94 -9.75 -17.17
C PRO A 25 -1.22 -8.65 -17.96
N ARG A 26 -1.91 -8.05 -18.95
CA ARG A 26 -1.47 -6.85 -19.68
C ARG A 26 -1.97 -5.53 -19.08
N ALA A 27 -2.85 -5.58 -18.09
CA ALA A 27 -3.25 -4.40 -17.36
C ALA A 27 -2.03 -3.90 -16.54
N ASP A 28 -1.79 -2.60 -16.54
CA ASP A 28 -0.80 -1.98 -15.66
C ASP A 28 -1.24 -2.24 -14.20
N ASP A 29 -0.72 -3.30 -13.58
CA ASP A 29 -1.32 -3.95 -12.41
C ASP A 29 -1.19 -3.11 -11.11
N ASP A 30 -0.20 -2.22 -10.98
CA ASP A 30 0.14 -1.69 -9.65
C ASP A 30 -0.02 -0.17 -9.46
N GLY A 31 -0.01 0.62 -10.54
CA GLY A 31 0.04 2.09 -10.45
C GLY A 31 -1.17 2.77 -9.78
N PRO A 32 -2.42 2.45 -10.17
CA PRO A 32 -3.62 3.05 -9.58
C PRO A 32 -3.89 2.56 -8.15
N SER A 33 -3.53 1.31 -7.85
CA SER A 33 -3.72 0.68 -6.54
C SER A 33 -2.81 1.33 -5.49
N ASP A 34 -1.52 1.52 -5.83
CA ASP A 34 -0.55 2.15 -4.94
C ASP A 34 -0.91 3.61 -4.58
N SER A 35 -1.46 4.36 -5.55
CA SER A 35 -1.95 5.72 -5.29
C SER A 35 -3.13 5.73 -4.33
N ALA A 36 -4.11 4.84 -4.53
CA ALA A 36 -5.29 4.75 -3.67
C ALA A 36 -4.93 4.32 -2.24
N ILE A 37 -3.97 3.40 -2.09
CA ILE A 37 -3.42 3.00 -0.79
C ILE A 37 -2.74 4.20 -0.12
N GLY A 38 -1.93 4.96 -0.87
CA GLY A 38 -1.23 6.15 -0.37
C GLY A 38 -2.22 7.22 0.13
N ASP A 39 -3.24 7.54 -0.67
CA ASP A 39 -4.25 8.54 -0.31
C ASP A 39 -5.02 8.11 0.94
N ARG A 40 -5.48 6.85 1.00
CA ARG A 40 -6.20 6.32 2.17
C ARG A 40 -5.31 6.23 3.42
N ALA A 41 -4.03 5.91 3.27
CA ALA A 41 -3.08 5.89 4.38
C ALA A 41 -2.88 7.31 4.95
N ALA A 42 -2.79 8.33 4.08
CA ALA A 42 -2.71 9.72 4.51
C ALA A 42 -3.99 10.16 5.24
N GLU A 43 -5.17 9.74 4.77
CA GLU A 43 -6.43 9.97 5.48
C GLU A 43 -6.43 9.32 6.87
N LEU A 44 -5.97 8.07 6.98
CA LEU A 44 -5.90 7.35 8.26
C LEU A 44 -5.01 8.08 9.26
N MET A 45 -3.86 8.62 8.85
CA MET A 45 -2.93 9.35 9.73
C MET A 45 -3.56 10.58 10.41
N GLU A 46 -4.63 11.14 9.84
CA GLU A 46 -5.38 12.26 10.40
C GLU A 46 -6.54 11.80 11.32
N THR A 47 -6.74 10.49 11.48
CA THR A 47 -7.82 9.91 12.31
C THR A 47 -7.35 9.46 13.70
N PRO A 48 -8.23 9.51 14.72
CA PRO A 48 -7.96 8.89 16.01
C PRO A 48 -7.62 7.40 15.84
N GLY A 49 -6.52 6.97 16.45
CA GLY A 49 -6.00 5.60 16.32
C GLY A 49 -4.72 5.50 15.50
N PHE A 50 -4.44 6.45 14.60
CA PHE A 50 -3.19 6.50 13.82
C PHE A 50 -2.38 7.77 14.07
N THR A 51 -2.88 8.69 14.91
CA THR A 51 -2.19 9.93 15.26
C THR A 51 -0.87 9.62 15.99
N PRO A 52 0.32 9.92 15.44
CA PRO A 52 1.58 9.37 15.97
C PRO A 52 1.89 9.77 17.41
N PHE A 53 1.57 11.00 17.80
CA PHE A 53 1.92 11.56 19.10
C PHE A 53 0.78 11.57 20.12
N ASP A 54 -0.28 10.81 19.89
CA ASP A 54 -1.17 10.44 21.00
C ASP A 54 -0.38 9.62 22.03
N PRO A 55 -0.59 9.78 23.36
CA PRO A 55 0.19 9.06 24.35
C PRO A 55 0.22 7.54 24.19
N GLN A 56 -0.86 6.92 23.73
CA GLN A 56 -0.90 5.47 23.50
C GLN A 56 -0.06 5.10 22.28
N ASN A 57 -0.22 5.87 21.21
CA ASN A 57 0.45 5.64 19.94
C ASN A 57 1.95 5.89 19.98
N LEU A 58 2.39 6.87 20.76
CA LEU A 58 3.80 7.13 21.03
C LEU A 58 4.44 5.97 21.79
N CYS A 59 3.77 5.47 22.83
CA CYS A 59 4.24 4.32 23.61
C CYS A 59 4.34 3.07 22.72
N GLU A 60 3.34 2.82 21.88
CA GLU A 60 3.34 1.69 20.95
C GLU A 60 4.51 1.76 19.97
N ALA A 61 4.71 2.89 19.29
CA ALA A 61 5.81 3.05 18.34
C ALA A 61 7.19 2.88 19.00
N LEU A 62 7.35 3.32 20.25
CA LEU A 62 8.58 3.11 21.01
C LEU A 62 8.78 1.64 21.43
N CYS A 63 7.70 0.90 21.68
CA CYS A 63 7.77 -0.52 22.02
C CYS A 63 8.10 -1.40 20.80
N GLU A 64 7.67 -1.00 19.60
CA GLU A 64 7.93 -1.72 18.36
C GLU A 64 9.25 -1.28 17.67
N ALA A 65 9.88 -0.22 18.17
CA ALA A 65 11.17 0.23 17.66
C ALA A 65 12.27 -0.80 17.94
N ASP A 66 13.18 -0.96 16.98
CA ASP A 66 14.34 -1.83 17.17
C ASP A 66 15.34 -1.26 18.21
N ASP A 67 16.11 -2.16 18.81
CA ASP A 67 17.10 -1.83 19.85
C ASP A 67 18.11 -0.78 19.38
N GLN A 68 18.45 -0.73 18.08
CA GLN A 68 19.42 0.23 17.54
C GLN A 68 18.83 1.64 17.49
N ALA A 69 17.58 1.77 17.07
CA ALA A 69 16.86 3.04 17.05
C ALA A 69 16.68 3.60 18.47
N VAL A 70 16.32 2.74 19.42
CA VAL A 70 16.20 3.11 20.84
C VAL A 70 17.55 3.49 21.44
N THR A 71 18.61 2.73 21.14
CA THR A 71 19.98 3.05 21.60
C THR A 71 20.42 4.41 21.09
N ARG A 72 20.22 4.70 19.80
CA ARG A 72 20.57 6.00 19.21
C ARG A 72 19.80 7.14 19.87
N LEU A 73 18.50 6.97 20.11
CA LEU A 73 17.70 7.98 20.80
C LEU A 73 18.21 8.23 22.23
N ALA A 74 18.55 7.16 22.96
CA ALA A 74 19.10 7.26 24.30
C ALA A 74 20.46 7.96 24.35
N ASP A 75 21.31 7.74 23.35
CA ASP A 75 22.61 8.40 23.23
C ASP A 75 22.45 9.91 22.99
N LEU A 76 21.57 10.32 22.07
CA LEU A 76 21.27 11.74 21.81
C LEU A 76 20.75 12.45 23.07
N LEU A 77 19.87 11.79 23.81
CA LEU A 77 19.36 12.30 25.09
C LEU A 77 20.47 12.43 26.15
N ARG A 78 21.41 11.47 26.21
CA ARG A 78 22.52 11.50 27.15
C ARG A 78 23.53 12.61 26.84
N GLU A 79 23.75 12.88 25.55
CA GLU A 79 24.61 13.95 25.06
C GLU A 79 23.97 15.35 25.25
N GLY A 80 22.68 15.39 25.57
CA GLY A 80 21.93 16.63 25.74
C GLY A 80 21.50 17.26 24.42
N ASP A 81 21.63 16.56 23.29
CA ASP A 81 21.16 17.01 21.98
C ASP A 81 19.65 16.76 21.84
N THR A 82 18.87 17.57 22.52
CA THR A 82 17.40 17.45 22.55
C THR A 82 16.75 17.73 21.20
N ALA A 83 17.40 18.53 20.34
CA ALA A 83 16.90 18.81 19.00
C ALA A 83 17.01 17.57 18.10
N ALA A 84 18.18 16.93 18.07
CA ALA A 84 18.38 15.70 17.33
C ALA A 84 17.54 14.55 17.91
N ALA A 85 17.43 14.45 19.25
CA ALA A 85 16.58 13.47 19.89
C ALA A 85 15.10 13.65 19.50
N GLY A 86 14.61 14.89 19.46
CA GLY A 86 13.25 15.21 19.00
C GLY A 86 13.00 14.78 17.56
N GLN A 87 13.93 15.05 16.65
CA GLN A 87 13.83 14.62 15.25
C GLN A 87 13.87 13.10 15.09
N ALA A 88 14.73 12.43 15.86
CA ALA A 88 14.83 10.97 15.85
C ALA A 88 13.53 10.32 16.36
N LEU A 89 12.97 10.85 17.45
CA LEU A 89 11.70 10.40 18.00
C LEU A 89 10.55 10.65 17.01
N GLU A 90 10.51 11.83 16.39
CA GLU A 90 9.47 12.14 15.40
C GLU A 90 9.52 11.20 14.21
N LYS A 91 10.70 10.98 13.65
CA LYS A 91 10.87 10.06 12.53
C LYS A 91 10.44 8.65 12.90
N LEU A 92 10.94 8.13 14.02
CA LEU A 92 10.60 6.78 14.51
C LEU A 92 9.09 6.59 14.66
N THR A 93 8.43 7.57 15.30
CA THR A 93 7.00 7.49 15.59
C THR A 93 6.18 7.60 14.31
N ARG A 94 6.51 8.53 13.40
CA ARG A 94 5.81 8.70 12.14
C ARG A 94 5.99 7.51 11.21
N ASP A 95 7.21 7.01 11.03
CA ASP A 95 7.50 5.88 10.15
C ASP A 95 6.69 4.63 10.54
N TYR A 96 6.59 4.35 11.85
CA TYR A 96 5.79 3.23 12.37
C TYR A 96 4.32 3.37 11.97
N TRP A 97 3.72 4.53 12.25
CA TRP A 97 2.30 4.75 11.98
C TRP A 97 1.98 4.90 10.49
N GLU A 98 2.90 5.43 9.68
CA GLU A 98 2.76 5.46 8.21
C GLU A 98 2.74 4.03 7.63
N ALA A 99 3.62 3.15 8.11
CA ALA A 99 3.62 1.74 7.69
C ALA A 99 2.34 1.01 8.13
N ALA A 100 1.88 1.25 9.37
CA ALA A 100 0.64 0.69 9.88
C ALA A 100 -0.58 1.20 9.10
N ALA A 101 -0.66 2.52 8.83
CA ALA A 101 -1.72 3.14 8.05
C ALA A 101 -1.76 2.60 6.62
N ARG A 102 -0.59 2.40 5.99
CA ARG A 102 -0.51 1.80 4.65
C ARG A 102 -1.05 0.37 4.64
N SER A 103 -0.66 -0.44 5.62
CA SER A 103 -1.12 -1.83 5.74
C SER A 103 -2.64 -1.91 5.99
N GLU A 104 -3.17 -1.02 6.82
CA GLU A 104 -4.60 -0.93 7.08
C GLU A 104 -5.39 -0.42 5.87
N ALA A 105 -4.87 0.57 5.15
CA ALA A 105 -5.45 1.07 3.90
C ALA A 105 -5.57 -0.04 2.85
N GLU A 106 -4.50 -0.82 2.64
CA GLU A 106 -4.50 -1.97 1.76
C GLU A 106 -5.57 -3.00 2.17
N ARG A 107 -5.65 -3.32 3.48
CA ARG A 107 -6.67 -4.23 4.01
C ARG A 107 -8.09 -3.73 3.75
N GLN A 108 -8.36 -2.43 3.92
CA GLN A 108 -9.67 -1.83 3.68
C GLN A 108 -10.04 -1.89 2.20
N ILE A 109 -9.13 -1.51 1.30
CA ILE A 109 -9.35 -1.52 -0.15
C ILE A 109 -9.60 -2.94 -0.65
N ASN A 110 -8.79 -3.91 -0.19
CA ASN A 110 -8.99 -5.32 -0.51
C ASN A 110 -10.38 -5.77 -0.07
N LYS A 111 -10.77 -5.48 1.18
CA LYS A 111 -12.10 -5.81 1.72
C LYS A 111 -13.26 -5.14 0.96
N GLU A 112 -13.09 -3.91 0.46
CA GLU A 112 -14.09 -3.24 -0.37
C GLU A 112 -14.22 -3.93 -1.74
N ALA A 113 -13.10 -4.30 -2.38
CA ALA A 113 -13.12 -5.12 -3.59
C ALA A 113 -13.76 -6.50 -3.36
N GLU A 114 -13.64 -7.03 -2.15
CA GLU A 114 -14.29 -8.27 -1.75
C GLU A 114 -15.83 -8.18 -1.66
N ASN A 115 -16.37 -7.04 -1.24
CA ASN A 115 -17.79 -6.91 -0.90
C ASN A 115 -18.67 -6.38 -2.04
N HIS A 116 -18.08 -6.01 -3.19
CA HIS A 116 -18.83 -5.48 -4.33
C HIS A 116 -18.83 -6.42 -5.54
N PRO A 117 -19.46 -7.62 -5.50
CA PRO A 117 -19.55 -8.45 -6.69
C PRO A 117 -20.47 -7.90 -7.77
N CYS A 118 -20.04 -8.03 -9.03
CA CYS A 118 -20.80 -7.68 -10.23
C CYS A 118 -22.10 -8.50 -10.31
N ALA A 119 -23.23 -7.81 -10.50
CA ALA A 119 -24.58 -8.40 -10.45
C ALA A 119 -24.92 -9.38 -11.59
N GLY A 120 -24.16 -9.40 -12.70
CA GLY A 120 -24.44 -10.26 -13.87
C GLY A 120 -23.72 -11.62 -13.89
N CYS A 121 -22.60 -11.77 -13.18
CA CYS A 121 -21.73 -12.94 -13.28
C CYS A 121 -21.24 -13.50 -11.94
N SER A 122 -21.74 -12.95 -10.83
CA SER A 122 -21.30 -13.24 -9.46
C SER A 122 -19.78 -13.13 -9.20
N SER A 123 -19.02 -12.55 -10.14
CA SER A 123 -17.58 -12.27 -9.99
C SER A 123 -17.35 -10.83 -9.52
N ARG A 124 -16.23 -10.56 -8.84
CA ARG A 124 -16.08 -9.35 -8.02
C ARG A 124 -16.03 -8.01 -8.75
N ARG A 125 -15.72 -7.90 -10.05
CA ARG A 125 -15.84 -6.66 -10.86
C ARG A 125 -15.81 -7.02 -12.36
N CYS A 126 -16.86 -6.68 -13.13
CA CYS A 126 -16.82 -6.81 -14.59
C CYS A 126 -17.47 -5.58 -15.23
N SER A 127 -16.67 -4.81 -15.98
CA SER A 127 -17.08 -3.66 -16.79
C SER A 127 -17.79 -4.06 -18.09
N SER A 128 -17.79 -5.34 -18.48
CA SER A 128 -18.55 -5.86 -19.63
C SER A 128 -20.02 -6.18 -19.34
N CYS A 129 -20.45 -6.16 -18.08
CA CYS A 129 -21.87 -6.38 -17.72
C CYS A 129 -22.70 -5.08 -17.69
N ASP A 130 -22.07 -3.92 -17.92
CA ASP A 130 -22.73 -2.61 -18.08
C ASP A 130 -22.96 -2.24 -19.56
N ALA A 131 -22.80 -3.19 -20.49
CA ALA A 131 -23.06 -3.02 -21.94
C ALA A 131 -24.24 -3.85 -22.43
#